data_AF-A0A8C4W8J0-F1
#
_entry.id   AF-A0A8C4W8J0-F1
#
_cell.length_a   1.000
_cell.length_b   1.000
_cell.length_c   1.000
_cell.angle_alpha   90.00
_cell.angle_beta   90.00
_cell.angle_gamma   90.00
#
_symmetry.space_group_name_H-M   'P 1'
#
loop_
_entity.id
_entity.type
_entity.pdbx_description
1 polymer ?
#
loop_
_entity_poly.entity_id
_entity_poly.type
_entity_poly.pdbx_seq_one_letter_code
_entity_poly.pdbx_strand_id
1 'polypeptide(L)'
;YYLLVSLNRPIYSQYYYSFKSYYFPMSKEKKLSYTCTAGYTTESGSQDARITCTATGWLPAPKCYSKSLTFIAVTEDKMYYTGDTIRYRCDLGYSINGSNEITCKMGKWTSPPKCIETWETCPSPPAIKNGASFRPLLTNYTAGSSIKYRCHRYHVLEGPETVHCVQGKWTAQPTCLEPCTLNMDDMSNNNIEMKWRLEGELFFLHGDTIDFVCKQGYYLSSSSRQSQLKVQCTRGKLRYPTCIMKGKTGICFCNPIITHQVQTH
;
A
#
# COMPACT_ATOMS: atom_id res chain seq x y z
N TYR A 1 -16.19 -3.84 17.72
CA TYR A 1 -15.22 -3.19 18.61
C TYR A 1 -14.29 -4.28 19.10
N TYR A 2 -13.09 -4.36 18.53
CA TYR A 2 -12.16 -5.46 18.76
C TYR A 2 -11.24 -5.07 19.92
N LEU A 3 -11.26 -5.85 21.00
CA LEU A 3 -10.23 -5.80 22.05
C LEU A 3 -9.09 -6.72 21.63
N LEU A 4 -7.93 -6.13 21.35
CA LEU A 4 -6.71 -6.86 21.06
C LEU A 4 -6.12 -7.38 22.38
N VAL A 5 -6.10 -8.70 22.56
CA VAL A 5 -5.40 -9.36 23.67
C VAL A 5 -4.20 -10.09 23.06
N SER A 6 -3.00 -9.65 23.41
CA SER A 6 -1.75 -10.30 23.02
C SER A 6 -1.11 -10.92 24.26
N LEU A 7 -1.08 -12.25 24.32
CA LEU A 7 -0.31 -12.98 25.33
C LEU A 7 0.31 -14.24 24.70
N ASN A 8 1.49 -14.05 24.12
CA ASN A 8 2.72 -14.82 24.35
C ASN A 8 3.65 -14.65 23.14
N ARG A 9 4.45 -13.58 23.17
CA ARG A 9 5.51 -13.36 22.19
C ARG A 9 6.69 -14.31 22.47
N PRO A 10 7.43 -14.75 21.44
CA PRO A 10 8.79 -15.24 21.65
C PRO A 10 9.64 -14.15 22.31
N ILE A 11 10.50 -14.57 23.23
CA ILE A 11 11.23 -13.74 24.18
C ILE A 11 12.36 -12.92 23.51
N TYR A 12 12.56 -13.04 22.18
CA TYR A 12 13.70 -12.45 21.46
C TYR A 12 13.29 -11.82 20.12
N SER A 13 13.64 -10.54 19.90
CA SER A 13 13.46 -9.81 18.62
C SER A 13 14.78 -9.39 17.97
N GLN A 14 14.72 -8.95 16.70
CA GLN A 14 15.80 -8.21 16.05
C GLN A 14 16.06 -6.91 16.82
N TYR A 15 17.32 -6.68 17.22
CA TYR A 15 17.84 -5.42 17.74
C TYR A 15 18.54 -4.66 16.62
N TYR A 16 18.47 -3.33 16.66
CA TYR A 16 19.28 -2.48 15.78
C TYR A 16 20.35 -1.79 16.62
N TYR A 17 21.58 -1.80 16.11
CA TYR A 17 22.61 -0.92 16.62
C TYR A 17 22.25 0.49 16.17
N SER A 18 22.16 1.41 17.13
CA SER A 18 22.21 2.82 16.79
C SER A 18 23.56 3.07 16.09
N PHE A 19 23.50 3.53 14.84
CA PHE A 19 24.57 4.04 13.96
C PHE A 19 25.16 3.11 12.87
N LYS A 20 25.26 3.70 11.66
CA LYS A 20 25.63 3.12 10.34
C LYS A 20 27.15 3.08 10.06
N SER A 21 28.03 3.16 11.06
CA SER A 21 29.46 3.45 10.82
C SER A 21 30.45 2.64 11.67
N TYR A 22 30.09 1.43 12.13
CA TYR A 22 31.02 0.55 12.85
C TYR A 22 31.56 -0.57 11.96
N TYR A 23 32.89 -0.68 11.89
CA TYR A 23 33.64 -1.71 11.18
C TYR A 23 34.00 -2.87 12.13
N PHE A 24 33.88 -4.11 11.64
CA PHE A 24 34.38 -5.29 12.34
C PHE A 24 35.76 -5.67 11.78
N PRO A 25 36.70 -6.17 12.61
CA PRO A 25 36.58 -6.55 14.03
C PRO A 25 36.79 -5.38 15.03
N MET A 26 36.13 -5.46 16.19
CA MET A 26 36.13 -4.42 17.23
C MET A 26 37.22 -4.68 18.30
N SER A 27 37.83 -3.64 18.88
CA SER A 27 38.77 -3.78 19.99
C SER A 27 38.07 -4.27 21.28
N LYS A 28 38.74 -5.14 22.05
CA LYS A 28 38.29 -5.55 23.39
C LYS A 28 38.07 -4.31 24.28
N GLU A 29 37.10 -4.39 25.18
CA GLU A 29 36.64 -3.35 26.10
C GLU A 29 35.85 -2.19 25.47
N LYS A 30 35.66 -2.16 24.14
CA LYS A 30 34.79 -1.18 23.50
C LYS A 30 33.33 -1.39 23.91
N LYS A 31 32.66 -0.29 24.26
CA LYS A 31 31.26 -0.27 24.69
C LYS A 31 30.37 0.28 23.58
N LEU A 32 29.27 -0.39 23.30
CA LEU A 32 28.31 -0.04 22.25
C LEU A 32 26.88 -0.09 22.80
N SER A 33 25.97 0.73 22.29
CA SER A 33 24.56 0.70 22.69
C SER A 33 23.70 0.07 21.59
N TYR A 34 22.70 -0.71 21.99
CA TYR A 34 21.66 -1.25 21.11
C TYR A 34 20.29 -0.83 21.60
N THR A 35 19.33 -0.77 20.69
CA THR A 35 17.97 -0.37 21.00
C THR A 35 17.01 -1.46 20.52
N CYS A 36 16.02 -1.75 21.36
CA CYS A 36 14.97 -2.70 21.08
C CYS A 36 13.90 -2.09 20.17
N THR A 37 13.34 -2.93 19.30
CA THR A 37 12.25 -2.55 18.40
C THR A 37 10.97 -2.27 19.19
N ALA A 38 10.09 -1.40 18.66
CA ALA A 38 8.84 -1.04 19.31
C ALA A 38 8.05 -2.28 19.77
N GLY A 39 7.68 -2.32 21.06
CA GLY A 39 7.05 -3.48 21.69
C GLY A 39 8.00 -4.46 22.39
N TYR A 40 9.31 -4.20 22.40
CA TYR A 40 10.32 -4.96 23.14
C TYR A 40 11.15 -4.04 24.06
N THR A 41 11.74 -4.60 25.11
CA THR A 41 12.60 -3.94 26.10
C THR A 41 13.80 -4.82 26.44
N THR A 42 14.83 -4.24 27.03
CA THR A 42 15.92 -4.97 27.67
C THR A 42 15.41 -5.73 28.89
N GLU A 43 16.24 -6.58 29.48
CA GLU A 43 15.92 -7.28 30.73
C GLU A 43 15.54 -6.31 31.86
N SER A 44 16.10 -5.10 31.85
CA SER A 44 15.79 -4.02 32.80
C SER A 44 14.53 -3.22 32.46
N GLY A 45 13.80 -3.54 31.39
CA GLY A 45 12.61 -2.82 30.95
C GLY A 45 12.89 -1.54 30.15
N SER A 46 14.16 -1.23 29.86
CA SER A 46 14.56 -0.05 29.08
C SER A 46 14.43 -0.30 27.57
N GLN A 47 14.28 0.76 26.77
CA GLN A 47 14.22 0.61 25.32
C GLN A 47 15.62 0.41 24.70
N ASP A 48 16.67 0.76 25.43
CA ASP A 48 18.07 0.71 25.02
C ASP A 48 18.96 0.16 26.15
N ALA A 49 20.07 -0.48 25.77
CA ALA A 49 21.09 -0.96 26.70
C ALA A 49 22.50 -0.91 26.09
N ARG A 50 23.51 -1.00 26.97
CA ARG A 50 24.93 -0.93 26.61
C ARG A 50 25.62 -2.29 26.78
N ILE A 51 26.43 -2.67 25.80
CA ILE A 51 27.19 -3.93 25.73
C ILE A 51 28.69 -3.65 25.58
N THR A 52 29.53 -4.58 26.01
CA THR A 52 31.00 -4.45 25.97
C THR A 52 31.62 -5.62 25.19
N CYS A 53 32.56 -5.32 24.29
CA CYS A 53 33.27 -6.34 23.53
C CYS A 53 34.31 -7.03 24.42
N THR A 54 34.29 -8.35 24.48
CA THR A 54 35.23 -9.17 25.26
C THR A 54 35.92 -10.20 24.36
N ALA A 55 36.83 -10.99 24.93
CA ALA A 55 37.51 -12.06 24.20
C ALA A 55 36.55 -13.15 23.67
N THR A 56 35.37 -13.31 24.28
CA THR A 56 34.38 -14.34 23.93
C THR A 56 33.14 -13.79 23.23
N GLY A 57 33.10 -12.49 22.93
CA GLY A 57 31.98 -11.81 22.30
C GLY A 57 31.43 -10.64 23.12
N TRP A 58 30.18 -10.24 22.85
CA TRP A 58 29.53 -9.12 23.53
C TRP A 58 28.94 -9.53 24.89
N LEU A 59 29.23 -8.75 25.93
CA LEU A 59 28.69 -8.93 27.29
C LEU A 59 28.05 -7.64 27.84
N PRO A 60 26.79 -7.69 28.32
CA PRO A 60 25.87 -8.82 28.18
C PRO A 60 25.51 -9.06 26.70
N ALA A 61 25.15 -10.30 26.34
CA ALA A 61 24.69 -10.58 24.99
C ALA A 61 23.42 -9.76 24.70
N PRO A 62 23.31 -9.05 23.55
CA PRO A 62 22.14 -8.22 23.25
C PRO A 62 20.88 -9.09 23.13
N LYS A 63 19.92 -8.84 24.02
CA LYS A 63 18.66 -9.57 24.13
C LYS A 63 17.52 -8.58 24.37
N CYS A 64 16.53 -8.60 23.49
CA CYS A 64 15.32 -7.79 23.59
C CYS A 64 14.12 -8.68 23.90
N TYR A 65 13.54 -8.47 25.07
CA TYR A 65 12.39 -9.16 25.63
C TYR A 65 11.11 -8.47 25.19
N SER A 66 10.05 -9.22 24.92
CA SER A 66 8.75 -8.63 24.65
C SER A 66 8.31 -7.78 25.83
N LYS A 67 7.76 -6.58 25.56
CA LYS A 67 6.88 -5.90 26.51
C LYS A 67 5.64 -6.78 26.66
N SER A 68 5.69 -7.77 27.55
CA SER A 68 4.51 -8.51 27.97
C SER A 68 3.49 -7.49 28.44
N LEU A 69 2.38 -7.39 27.69
CA LEU A 69 1.35 -6.42 27.98
C LEU A 69 0.69 -6.81 29.30
N THR A 70 1.03 -6.06 30.34
CA THR A 70 0.10 -5.73 31.40
C THR A 70 -1.15 -5.15 30.74
N PHE A 71 -2.32 -5.60 31.21
CA PHE A 71 -3.62 -5.12 30.77
C PHE A 71 -3.65 -3.59 30.74
N ILE A 72 -3.91 -3.01 29.57
CA ILE A 72 -4.56 -1.69 29.50
C ILE A 72 -5.89 -1.93 28.80
N ALA A 73 -6.94 -2.06 29.60
CA ALA A 73 -8.28 -1.79 29.12
C ALA A 73 -8.35 -0.31 28.79
N VAL A 74 -8.12 0.06 27.52
CA VAL A 74 -8.68 1.31 26.99
C VAL A 74 -10.07 0.94 26.49
N THR A 75 -11.01 0.84 27.42
CA THR A 75 -12.43 0.78 27.09
C THR A 75 -12.85 2.22 26.77
N GLU A 76 -13.14 2.48 25.49
CA GLU A 76 -14.20 3.43 25.17
C GLU A 76 -15.44 3.00 25.96
N ASP A 77 -16.07 3.93 26.68
CA ASP A 77 -17.26 3.74 27.52
C ASP A 77 -18.34 2.89 26.83
N LYS A 78 -18.29 1.56 26.99
CA LYS A 78 -19.31 0.63 26.51
C LYS A 78 -19.71 -0.28 27.64
N MET A 79 -20.96 -0.11 28.08
CA MET A 79 -21.61 -1.01 29.02
C MET A 79 -22.06 -2.26 28.27
N TYR A 80 -21.70 -3.43 28.78
CA TYR A 80 -22.08 -4.72 28.24
C TYR A 80 -23.09 -5.40 29.16
N TYR A 81 -24.16 -5.96 28.60
CA TYR A 81 -25.23 -6.62 29.32
C TYR A 81 -25.09 -8.14 29.31
N THR A 82 -25.78 -8.81 30.23
CA THR A 82 -25.86 -10.27 30.22
C THR A 82 -26.52 -10.73 28.91
N GLY A 83 -25.84 -11.59 28.16
CA GLY A 83 -26.23 -12.02 26.81
C GLY A 83 -25.34 -11.46 25.70
N ASP A 84 -24.58 -10.39 25.96
CA ASP A 84 -23.67 -9.81 24.96
C ASP A 84 -22.57 -10.79 24.58
N THR A 85 -22.24 -10.83 23.28
CA THR A 85 -21.15 -11.65 22.76
C THR A 85 -20.08 -10.81 22.09
N ILE A 86 -18.81 -11.23 22.26
CA ILE A 86 -17.68 -10.65 21.54
C ILE A 86 -16.84 -11.73 20.88
N ARG A 87 -16.31 -11.39 19.70
CA ARG A 87 -15.51 -12.29 18.86
C ARG A 87 -14.01 -12.05 19.06
N TYR A 88 -13.29 -13.14 19.24
CA TYR A 88 -11.83 -13.20 19.28
C TYR A 88 -11.26 -13.55 17.92
N ARG A 89 -10.03 -13.08 17.68
CA ARG A 89 -9.20 -13.48 16.56
C ARG A 89 -7.82 -13.78 17.12
N CYS A 90 -7.22 -14.89 16.69
CA CYS A 90 -5.83 -15.21 17.03
C CYS A 90 -4.85 -14.39 16.18
N ASP A 91 -3.65 -14.24 16.72
CA ASP A 91 -2.51 -13.68 16.00
C ASP A 91 -2.10 -14.60 14.81
N LEU A 92 -1.35 -14.02 13.88
CA LEU A 92 -0.89 -14.70 12.67
C LEU A 92 -0.08 -15.97 13.02
N GLY A 93 -0.40 -17.10 12.39
CA GLY A 93 0.24 -18.39 12.66
C GLY A 93 -0.43 -19.25 13.74
N TYR A 94 -1.55 -18.78 14.30
CA TYR A 94 -2.35 -19.50 15.28
C TYR A 94 -3.82 -19.57 14.86
N SER A 95 -4.52 -20.65 15.22
CA SER A 95 -5.96 -20.83 15.00
C SER A 95 -6.71 -20.99 16.33
N ILE A 96 -7.97 -20.56 16.37
CA ILE A 96 -8.84 -20.81 17.53
C ILE A 96 -9.26 -22.27 17.50
N ASN A 97 -9.03 -22.98 18.59
CA ASN A 97 -9.60 -24.30 18.80
C ASN A 97 -10.92 -24.18 19.57
N GLY A 98 -12.05 -24.36 18.88
CA GLY A 98 -13.40 -24.22 19.45
C GLY A 98 -14.12 -22.92 19.06
N SER A 99 -14.98 -22.40 19.94
CA SER A 99 -15.73 -21.16 19.69
C SER A 99 -14.82 -19.94 19.73
N ASN A 100 -14.94 -19.04 18.75
CA ASN A 100 -14.28 -17.73 18.79
C ASN A 100 -15.10 -16.65 19.50
N GLU A 101 -16.26 -16.99 20.05
CA GLU A 101 -17.14 -16.08 20.77
C GLU A 101 -17.14 -16.37 22.26
N ILE A 102 -17.09 -15.29 23.06
CA ILE A 102 -17.41 -15.34 24.49
C ILE A 102 -18.66 -14.52 24.77
N THR A 103 -19.39 -14.91 25.81
CA THR A 103 -20.66 -14.31 26.21
C THR A 103 -20.55 -13.75 27.63
N CYS A 104 -21.13 -12.59 27.88
CA CYS A 104 -21.30 -12.08 29.23
C CYS A 104 -22.48 -12.81 29.90
N LYS A 105 -22.19 -13.57 30.96
CA LYS A 105 -23.19 -14.30 31.78
C LYS A 105 -23.13 -13.78 33.21
N MET A 106 -24.24 -13.23 33.70
CA MET A 106 -24.37 -12.73 35.07
C MET A 106 -23.25 -11.72 35.44
N GLY A 107 -22.95 -10.80 34.52
CA GLY A 107 -21.89 -9.80 34.70
C GLY A 107 -20.46 -10.31 34.60
N LYS A 108 -20.24 -11.58 34.21
CA LYS A 108 -18.90 -12.15 33.96
C LYS A 108 -18.80 -12.73 32.56
N TRP A 109 -17.70 -12.45 31.87
CA TRP A 109 -17.41 -13.05 30.57
C TRP A 109 -17.08 -14.54 30.70
N THR A 110 -17.57 -15.36 29.75
CA THR A 110 -17.14 -16.76 29.62
C THR A 110 -15.65 -16.86 29.28
N SER A 111 -15.04 -18.01 29.58
CA SER A 111 -13.61 -18.25 29.36
C SER A 111 -13.18 -17.90 27.92
N PRO A 112 -12.08 -17.14 27.74
CA PRO A 112 -11.56 -16.81 26.42
C PRO A 112 -11.07 -18.05 25.67
N PRO A 113 -11.17 -18.06 24.32
CA PRO A 113 -10.68 -19.18 23.52
C PRO A 113 -9.17 -19.33 23.58
N LYS A 114 -8.68 -20.55 23.35
CA LYS A 114 -7.25 -20.84 23.23
C LYS A 114 -6.83 -20.77 21.75
N CYS A 115 -5.75 -20.05 21.50
CA CYS A 115 -5.04 -20.06 20.23
C CYS A 115 -4.04 -21.22 20.21
N ILE A 116 -4.09 -22.06 19.18
CA ILE A 116 -3.15 -23.18 18.95
C ILE A 116 -2.28 -22.88 17.74
N GLU A 117 -1.03 -23.37 17.74
CA GLU A 117 -0.11 -23.20 16.59
C GLU A 117 -0.65 -23.95 15.38
N THR A 118 -0.64 -23.26 14.23
CA THR A 118 -0.90 -23.92 12.95
C THR A 118 0.42 -24.41 12.37
N TRP A 119 0.55 -25.74 12.24
CA TRP A 119 1.70 -26.39 11.60
C TRP A 119 1.66 -26.31 10.06
N GLU A 120 0.59 -25.74 9.51
CA GLU A 120 0.39 -25.63 8.07
C GLU A 120 1.35 -24.60 7.48
N THR A 121 2.26 -25.10 6.64
CA THR A 121 3.20 -24.26 5.89
C THR A 121 2.55 -23.72 4.64
N CYS A 122 2.93 -22.50 4.24
CA CYS A 122 2.57 -21.99 2.93
C CYS A 122 3.62 -22.40 1.90
N PRO A 123 3.20 -22.76 0.68
CA PRO A 123 4.13 -22.87 -0.44
C PRO A 123 4.72 -21.49 -0.76
N SER A 124 5.75 -21.44 -1.61
CA SER A 124 6.22 -20.17 -2.18
C SER A 124 5.05 -19.35 -2.72
N PRO A 125 4.91 -18.05 -2.35
CA PRO A 125 3.83 -17.24 -2.87
C PRO A 125 3.97 -17.07 -4.39
N PRO A 126 2.86 -16.85 -5.11
CA PRO A 126 2.94 -16.56 -6.53
C PRO A 126 3.63 -15.19 -6.77
N ALA A 127 4.17 -15.04 -7.97
CA ALA A 127 4.74 -13.78 -8.41
C ALA A 127 3.63 -12.77 -8.72
N ILE A 128 3.88 -11.50 -8.40
CA ILE A 128 2.98 -10.40 -8.78
C ILE A 128 3.39 -9.86 -10.15
N LYS A 129 2.41 -9.51 -10.99
CA LYS A 129 2.68 -8.87 -12.28
C LYS A 129 3.24 -7.46 -12.06
N ASN A 130 4.26 -7.09 -12.84
CA ASN A 130 4.92 -5.78 -12.77
C ASN A 130 5.43 -5.41 -11.37
N GLY A 131 5.83 -6.41 -10.59
CA GLY A 131 6.44 -6.23 -9.29
C GLY A 131 7.29 -7.42 -8.90
N ALA A 132 7.92 -7.32 -7.75
CA ALA A 132 8.81 -8.34 -7.21
C ALA A 132 8.78 -8.33 -5.67
N SER A 133 9.16 -9.46 -5.07
CA SER A 133 9.46 -9.51 -3.64
C SER A 133 10.75 -8.75 -3.34
N PHE A 134 10.86 -8.19 -2.13
CA PHE A 134 12.10 -7.53 -1.67
C PHE A 134 13.25 -8.51 -1.44
N ARG A 135 12.94 -9.79 -1.19
CA ARG A 135 13.90 -10.86 -0.93
C ARG A 135 13.60 -12.06 -1.84
N PRO A 136 14.60 -12.91 -2.13
CA PRO A 136 14.37 -14.17 -2.83
C PRO A 136 13.32 -15.02 -2.11
N LEU A 137 12.45 -15.66 -2.88
CA LEU A 137 11.39 -16.50 -2.34
C LEU A 137 11.94 -17.89 -1.98
N LEU A 138 11.58 -18.39 -0.81
CA LEU A 138 11.82 -19.77 -0.38
C LEU A 138 10.71 -20.69 -0.91
N THR A 139 11.01 -21.99 -0.99
CA THR A 139 10.04 -23.00 -1.43
C THR A 139 8.87 -23.17 -0.45
N ASN A 140 9.13 -23.01 0.86
CA ASN A 140 8.14 -23.19 1.93
C ASN A 140 8.33 -22.14 3.02
N TYR A 141 7.22 -21.77 3.65
CA TYR A 141 7.17 -20.80 4.75
C TYR A 141 6.35 -21.35 5.90
N THR A 142 6.81 -21.14 7.13
CA THR A 142 6.04 -21.48 8.33
C THR A 142 4.86 -20.52 8.52
N ALA A 143 3.81 -20.98 9.20
CA ALA A 143 2.68 -20.13 9.53
C ALA A 143 3.13 -18.89 10.31
N GLY A 144 2.57 -17.73 9.97
CA GLY A 144 2.99 -16.42 10.49
C GLY A 144 4.14 -15.75 9.72
N SER A 145 4.80 -16.45 8.80
CA SER A 145 5.80 -15.83 7.90
C SER A 145 5.20 -14.68 7.09
N SER A 146 6.04 -13.71 6.72
CA SER A 146 5.62 -12.55 5.94
C SER A 146 6.58 -12.21 4.81
N ILE A 147 6.03 -11.69 3.72
CA ILE A 147 6.77 -11.34 2.51
C ILE A 147 6.34 -9.96 2.06
N LYS A 148 7.35 -9.12 1.82
CA LYS A 148 7.16 -7.74 1.37
C LYS A 148 7.35 -7.66 -0.15
N TYR A 149 6.42 -7.00 -0.82
CA TYR A 149 6.44 -6.77 -2.27
C TYR A 149 6.69 -5.30 -2.61
N ARG A 150 7.20 -5.08 -3.83
CA ARG A 150 7.34 -3.77 -4.46
C ARG A 150 6.93 -3.85 -5.91
N CYS A 151 6.43 -2.75 -6.44
CA CYS A 151 6.16 -2.63 -7.87
C CYS A 151 7.42 -2.21 -8.63
N HIS A 152 7.45 -2.53 -9.93
CA HIS A 152 8.47 -2.04 -10.85
C HIS A 152 8.36 -0.52 -11.02
N ARG A 153 9.34 0.08 -11.71
CA ARG A 153 9.40 1.53 -11.90
C ARG A 153 8.09 2.05 -12.50
N TYR A 154 7.64 3.21 -12.01
CA TYR A 154 6.41 3.92 -12.41
C TYR A 154 5.09 3.22 -12.12
N HIS A 155 5.09 2.02 -11.54
CA HIS A 155 3.87 1.35 -11.12
C HIS A 155 3.54 1.71 -9.68
N VAL A 156 2.25 1.85 -9.38
CA VAL A 156 1.75 2.19 -8.04
C VAL A 156 1.21 0.94 -7.35
N LEU A 157 1.62 0.69 -6.12
CA LEU A 157 1.16 -0.45 -5.34
C LEU A 157 -0.25 -0.19 -4.79
N GLU A 158 -1.21 -1.02 -5.17
CA GLU A 158 -2.58 -1.03 -4.65
C GLU A 158 -2.78 -2.28 -3.78
N GLY A 159 -3.25 -2.07 -2.54
CA GLY A 159 -3.45 -3.13 -1.57
C GLY A 159 -2.28 -3.30 -0.59
N PRO A 160 -2.14 -4.47 0.06
CA PRO A 160 -1.18 -4.67 1.14
C PRO A 160 0.25 -4.86 0.62
N GLU A 161 1.19 -4.03 1.05
CA GLU A 161 2.61 -4.15 0.70
C GLU A 161 3.24 -5.45 1.26
N THR A 162 2.71 -5.97 2.37
CA THR A 162 3.18 -7.19 3.04
C THR A 162 2.07 -8.23 3.08
N VAL A 163 2.39 -9.45 2.67
CA VAL A 163 1.49 -10.62 2.76
C VAL A 163 1.95 -11.57 3.85
N HIS A 164 1.01 -12.30 4.44
CA HIS A 164 1.25 -13.20 5.56
C HIS A 164 0.79 -14.62 5.24
N CYS A 165 1.52 -15.61 5.73
CA CYS A 165 1.12 -17.02 5.68
C CYS A 165 0.17 -17.31 6.84
N VAL A 166 -1.08 -17.65 6.54
CA VAL A 166 -2.13 -17.92 7.53
C VAL A 166 -2.84 -19.21 7.12
N GLN A 167 -2.79 -20.23 7.99
CA GLN A 167 -3.47 -21.52 7.76
C GLN A 167 -3.13 -22.12 6.38
N GLY A 168 -1.83 -22.24 6.09
CA GLY A 168 -1.31 -22.79 4.83
C GLY A 168 -1.56 -21.93 3.57
N LYS A 169 -2.19 -20.75 3.69
CA LYS A 169 -2.49 -19.85 2.56
C LYS A 169 -1.92 -18.45 2.77
N TRP A 170 -1.52 -17.82 1.67
CA TRP A 170 -1.12 -16.41 1.69
C TRP A 170 -2.34 -15.50 1.76
N THR A 171 -2.24 -14.42 2.54
CA THR A 171 -3.21 -13.31 2.50
C THR A 171 -3.27 -12.66 1.12
N ALA A 172 -4.29 -11.82 0.90
CA ALA A 172 -4.47 -11.09 -0.35
C ALA A 172 -3.17 -10.36 -0.77
N GLN A 173 -2.81 -10.50 -2.03
CA GLN A 173 -1.60 -9.91 -2.62
C GLN A 173 -1.86 -8.48 -3.12
N PRO A 174 -0.82 -7.64 -3.20
CA PRO A 174 -0.94 -6.34 -3.83
C PRO A 174 -1.05 -6.46 -5.35
N THR A 175 -1.63 -5.43 -5.96
CA THR A 175 -1.65 -5.23 -7.41
C THR A 175 -0.77 -4.04 -7.77
N CYS A 176 0.04 -4.16 -8.82
CA CYS A 176 0.81 -3.05 -9.36
C CYS A 176 0.03 -2.37 -10.48
N LEU A 177 -0.46 -1.17 -10.21
CA LEU A 177 -1.22 -0.35 -11.15
C LEU A 177 -0.29 0.24 -12.20
N GLU A 178 -0.67 0.04 -13.47
CA GLU A 178 0.08 0.49 -14.64
C GLU A 178 0.16 2.03 -14.69
N PRO A 179 1.34 2.59 -15.04
CA PRO A 179 1.47 4.01 -15.37
C PRO A 179 0.79 4.32 -16.69
N CYS A 180 0.48 5.58 -16.92
CA CYS A 180 0.03 6.07 -18.21
C CYS A 180 1.20 6.62 -19.02
N THR A 181 1.23 6.28 -20.30
CA THR A 181 2.16 6.87 -21.27
C THR A 181 1.40 7.85 -22.16
N LEU A 182 1.95 9.04 -22.36
CA LEU A 182 1.38 9.99 -23.33
C LEU A 182 1.54 9.47 -24.76
N ASN A 183 0.46 9.58 -25.53
CA ASN A 183 0.45 9.29 -26.95
C ASN A 183 0.39 10.59 -27.74
N MET A 184 1.52 10.95 -28.36
CA MET A 184 1.63 12.20 -29.11
C MET A 184 0.71 12.23 -30.33
N ASP A 185 0.42 11.08 -30.96
CA ASP A 185 -0.47 11.00 -32.11
C ASP A 185 -1.92 11.29 -31.71
N ASP A 186 -2.39 10.69 -30.60
CA ASP A 186 -3.73 10.97 -30.07
C ASP A 186 -3.88 12.44 -29.67
N MET A 187 -2.85 13.02 -29.05
CA MET A 187 -2.85 14.45 -28.72
C MET A 187 -2.90 15.32 -29.97
N SER A 188 -2.15 14.95 -31.02
CA SER A 188 -2.13 15.68 -32.27
C SER A 188 -3.47 15.61 -32.99
N ASN A 189 -4.04 14.41 -33.12
CA ASN A 189 -5.34 14.15 -33.74
C ASN A 189 -6.48 14.85 -33.01
N ASN A 190 -6.36 15.01 -31.68
CA ASN A 190 -7.35 15.70 -30.86
C ASN A 190 -7.15 17.22 -30.76
N ASN A 191 -6.12 17.77 -31.42
CA ASN A 191 -5.76 19.19 -31.39
C ASN A 191 -5.50 19.74 -29.98
N ILE A 192 -4.81 18.96 -29.16
CA ILE A 192 -4.46 19.30 -27.78
C ILE A 192 -2.95 19.26 -27.55
N GLU A 193 -2.51 19.92 -26.49
CA GLU A 193 -1.15 19.88 -25.97
C GLU A 193 -1.19 19.90 -24.43
N MET A 194 -0.11 19.49 -23.79
CA MET A 194 -0.03 19.60 -22.33
C MET A 194 0.10 21.07 -21.94
N LYS A 195 -0.58 21.45 -20.86
CA LYS A 195 -0.48 22.79 -20.28
C LYS A 195 0.93 23.09 -19.77
N TRP A 196 1.59 22.07 -19.22
CA TRP A 196 2.95 22.15 -18.70
C TRP A 196 3.78 21.04 -19.34
N ARG A 197 4.91 21.38 -19.95
CA ARG A 197 5.86 20.41 -20.49
C ARG A 197 7.03 20.30 -19.53
N LEU A 198 7.09 19.20 -18.78
CA LEU A 198 8.32 18.77 -18.13
C LEU A 198 9.12 17.99 -19.18
N GLU A 199 10.34 18.44 -19.44
CA GLU A 199 11.19 17.87 -20.48
C GLU A 199 11.52 16.39 -20.14
N GLY A 200 11.14 15.47 -21.03
CA GLY A 200 11.42 14.04 -20.89
C GLY A 200 10.40 13.21 -20.09
N GLU A 201 9.39 13.82 -19.47
CA GLU A 201 8.39 13.09 -18.68
C GLU A 201 7.16 12.70 -19.54
N LEU A 202 7.18 11.46 -20.04
CA LEU A 202 6.07 10.87 -20.80
C LEU A 202 5.26 9.83 -20.00
N PHE A 203 5.71 9.51 -18.78
CA PHE A 203 5.11 8.51 -17.90
C PHE A 203 4.51 9.18 -16.67
N PHE A 204 3.24 8.89 -16.41
CA PHE A 204 2.50 9.42 -15.27
C PHE A 204 2.07 8.27 -14.37
N LEU A 205 2.24 8.43 -13.07
CA LEU A 205 1.83 7.44 -12.10
C LEU A 205 0.30 7.31 -12.09
N HIS A 206 -0.18 6.15 -11.67
CA HIS A 206 -1.61 5.97 -11.44
C HIS A 206 -2.12 7.02 -10.44
N GLY A 207 -3.19 7.72 -10.80
CA GLY A 207 -3.76 8.78 -9.97
C GLY A 207 -3.26 10.19 -10.31
N ASP A 208 -2.18 10.32 -11.08
CA ASP A 208 -1.71 11.63 -11.54
C ASP A 208 -2.76 12.30 -12.42
N THR A 209 -2.88 13.63 -12.29
CA THR A 209 -3.76 14.44 -13.12
C THR A 209 -2.94 15.25 -14.11
N ILE A 210 -3.25 15.11 -15.39
CA ILE A 210 -2.62 15.83 -16.49
C ILE A 210 -3.57 16.92 -16.98
N ASP A 211 -3.07 18.15 -16.99
CA ASP A 211 -3.77 19.30 -17.54
C ASP A 211 -3.42 19.46 -19.03
N PHE A 212 -4.43 19.41 -19.89
CA PHE A 212 -4.32 19.70 -21.32
C PHE A 212 -4.84 21.11 -21.64
N VAL A 213 -4.41 21.63 -22.78
CA VAL A 213 -4.95 22.85 -23.41
C VAL A 213 -5.17 22.57 -24.89
N CYS A 214 -6.12 23.29 -25.50
CA CYS A 214 -6.32 23.21 -26.95
C CYS A 214 -5.16 23.91 -27.66
N LYS A 215 -4.71 23.34 -28.79
CA LYS A 215 -3.76 24.00 -29.68
C LYS A 215 -4.34 25.32 -30.20
N GLN A 216 -3.46 26.22 -30.63
CA GLN A 216 -3.86 27.50 -31.19
C GLN A 216 -4.87 27.35 -32.34
N GLY A 217 -5.99 28.08 -32.24
CA GLY A 217 -7.09 28.02 -33.23
C GLY A 217 -8.17 26.96 -32.93
N TYR A 218 -7.96 26.11 -31.92
CA TYR A 218 -8.92 25.08 -31.48
C TYR A 218 -9.49 25.41 -30.11
N TYR A 219 -10.71 24.96 -29.86
CA TYR A 219 -11.44 25.22 -28.62
C TYR A 219 -12.28 24.00 -28.21
N LEU A 220 -12.64 23.93 -26.94
CA LEU A 220 -13.63 22.96 -26.48
C LEU A 220 -14.97 23.20 -27.19
N SER A 221 -15.67 22.11 -27.51
CA SER A 221 -17.06 22.18 -27.97
C SER A 221 -17.93 22.92 -26.95
N SER A 222 -18.99 23.58 -27.39
CA SER A 222 -19.95 24.26 -26.50
C SER A 222 -20.61 23.32 -25.50
N SER A 223 -20.70 22.01 -25.83
CA SER A 223 -21.19 20.96 -24.95
C SER A 223 -20.14 20.43 -23.96
N SER A 224 -18.87 20.80 -24.14
CA SER A 224 -17.74 20.32 -23.33
C SER A 224 -17.47 21.26 -22.17
N ARG A 225 -17.13 20.68 -21.00
CA ARG A 225 -16.78 21.43 -19.78
C ARG A 225 -15.27 21.59 -19.68
N GLN A 226 -14.81 22.73 -19.15
CA GLN A 226 -13.38 23.00 -18.92
C GLN A 226 -12.69 21.90 -18.08
N SER A 227 -13.44 21.28 -17.16
CA SER A 227 -12.94 20.16 -16.34
C SER A 227 -12.50 18.94 -17.16
N GLN A 228 -12.97 18.78 -18.41
CA GLN A 228 -12.56 17.67 -19.28
C GLN A 228 -11.12 17.78 -19.79
N LEU A 229 -10.51 18.96 -19.70
CA LEU A 229 -9.09 19.14 -20.00
C LEU A 229 -8.18 18.62 -18.88
N LYS A 230 -8.73 18.30 -17.70
CA LYS A 230 -8.00 17.66 -16.61
C LYS A 230 -8.28 16.17 -16.63
N VAL A 231 -7.29 15.38 -17.00
CA VAL A 231 -7.44 13.93 -17.17
C VAL A 231 -6.59 13.22 -16.13
N GLN A 232 -7.21 12.33 -15.37
CA GLN A 232 -6.50 11.49 -14.41
C GLN A 232 -6.00 10.21 -15.09
N CYS A 233 -4.79 9.78 -14.78
CA CYS A 233 -4.27 8.48 -15.18
C CYS A 233 -5.00 7.37 -14.42
N THR A 234 -5.74 6.53 -15.14
CA THR A 234 -6.49 5.41 -14.55
C THR A 234 -6.09 4.10 -15.20
N ARG A 235 -5.38 3.26 -14.45
CA ARG A 235 -4.93 1.90 -14.85
C ARG A 235 -4.28 1.88 -16.24
N GLY A 236 -3.31 2.78 -16.46
CA GLY A 236 -2.59 2.92 -17.73
C GLY A 236 -3.37 3.54 -18.89
N LYS A 237 -4.57 4.08 -18.66
CA LYS A 237 -5.40 4.73 -19.68
C LYS A 237 -5.58 6.21 -19.39
N LEU A 238 -5.36 7.02 -20.44
CA LEU A 238 -5.71 8.43 -20.48
C LEU A 238 -6.86 8.64 -21.46
N ARG A 239 -7.92 9.30 -21.00
CA ARG A 239 -9.04 9.69 -21.86
C ARG A 239 -8.78 11.09 -22.40
N TYR A 240 -8.15 11.17 -23.57
CA TYR A 240 -7.81 12.47 -24.16
C TYR A 240 -9.07 13.31 -24.47
N PRO A 241 -9.05 14.61 -24.13
CA PRO A 241 -10.06 15.56 -24.60
C PRO A 241 -9.88 15.85 -26.09
N THR A 242 -10.92 16.38 -26.74
CA THR A 242 -10.86 16.78 -28.15
C THR A 242 -11.23 18.25 -28.28
N CYS A 243 -10.45 19.00 -29.04
CA CYS A 243 -10.74 20.38 -29.40
C CYS A 243 -11.10 20.48 -30.88
N ILE A 244 -12.08 21.32 -31.18
CA ILE A 244 -12.60 21.57 -32.52
C ILE A 244 -12.17 22.95 -33.00
N MET A 245 -12.02 23.13 -34.31
CA MET A 245 -11.84 24.47 -34.86
C MET A 245 -13.10 25.29 -34.64
N LYS A 246 -12.95 26.54 -34.21
CA LYS A 246 -14.07 27.49 -34.19
C LYS A 246 -14.44 27.77 -35.64
N GLY A 247 -15.60 27.29 -36.08
CA GLY A 247 -16.13 27.66 -37.40
C GLY A 247 -16.17 29.19 -37.49
N LYS A 248 -15.63 29.75 -38.57
CA LYS A 248 -15.91 31.15 -38.93
C LYS A 248 -17.44 31.30 -38.98
N THR A 249 -18.01 32.03 -38.04
CA THR A 249 -19.41 32.44 -38.12
C THR A 249 -19.60 33.25 -39.40
N GLY A 250 -20.34 32.70 -40.36
CA GLY A 250 -21.01 33.44 -41.43
C GLY A 250 -20.19 33.74 -42.69
N ILE A 251 -20.08 32.77 -43.60
CA ILE A 251 -20.30 33.05 -45.03
C ILE A 251 -21.34 32.03 -45.49
N CYS A 252 -22.61 32.45 -45.52
CA CYS A 252 -23.58 31.78 -46.37
C CYS A 252 -23.18 32.09 -47.81
N PHE A 253 -22.78 31.08 -48.59
CA PHE A 253 -22.86 31.19 -50.04
C PHE A 253 -24.34 31.06 -50.42
N CYS A 254 -25.10 32.15 -50.28
CA CYS A 254 -26.23 32.35 -51.16
C CYS A 254 -25.66 32.69 -52.53
N ASN A 255 -25.40 31.69 -53.37
CA ASN A 255 -25.45 31.97 -54.80
C ASN A 255 -26.93 32.21 -55.12
N PRO A 256 -27.34 33.41 -55.56
CA PRO A 256 -28.62 33.53 -56.22
C PRO A 256 -28.49 32.72 -57.52
N ILE A 257 -29.17 31.58 -57.59
CA ILE A 257 -29.45 30.96 -58.88
C ILE A 257 -30.44 31.92 -59.57
N ILE A 258 -29.91 32.87 -60.36
CA ILE A 258 -30.71 33.61 -61.33
C ILE A 258 -30.88 32.65 -62.51
N THR A 259 -31.94 31.87 -62.50
CA THR A 259 -32.41 31.18 -63.70
C THR A 259 -32.93 32.24 -64.67
N HIS A 260 -32.10 32.65 -65.63
CA HIS A 260 -32.60 33.28 -66.84
C HIS A 260 -33.44 32.24 -67.59
N GLN A 261 -34.77 32.31 -67.46
CA GLN A 261 -35.65 31.70 -68.45
C GLN A 261 -35.56 32.53 -69.72
N VAL A 262 -34.82 32.03 -70.70
CA VAL A 262 -34.93 32.50 -72.08
C VAL A 262 -36.22 31.89 -72.63
N GLN A 263 -37.26 32.71 -72.73
CA GLN A 263 -38.46 32.35 -73.49
C GLN A 263 -38.15 32.62 -74.97
N THR A 264 -37.88 31.56 -75.72
CA THR A 264 -37.96 31.61 -77.20
C THR A 264 -39.38 31.26 -77.61
N HIS A 265 -40.12 32.25 -78.09
CA HIS A 265 -40.90 32.19 -79.33
C HIS A 265 -41.41 33.58 -79.70
#